data_AF-A0A920ASZ5-F1
#
_entry.id   AF-A0A920ASZ5-F1
#
_cell.length_a   1.000
_cell.length_b   1.000
_cell.length_c   1.000
_cell.angle_alpha   90.00
_cell.angle_beta   90.00
_cell.angle_gamma   90.00
#
_symmetry.space_group_name_H-M   'P 1'
#
loop_
_entity.id
_entity.type
_entity.pdbx_description
1 polymer ?
#
loop_
_entity_poly.entity_id
_entity_poly.type
_entity_poly.pdbx_seq_one_letter_code
_entity_poly.pdbx_strand_id
1 'polypeptide(L)'
;MKVSIGTNVKDGPWGGGNLFAINLTNYLVNKNHKVVYNLNDDDIDIILLTEPRKTSESSAFTHIDVNNYLKYENKNSIVIHRINECDERKNTDNVNKYLISVNKSADFTVFVSTWLMNLFNDQGLTKK
;
A
#
# COMPACT_ATOMS: atom_id res chain seq x y z
N MET A 1 2.31 14.94 -10.59
CA MET A 1 1.61 13.66 -10.41
C MET A 1 0.73 13.73 -9.18
N LYS A 2 -0.35 12.96 -9.13
CA LYS A 2 -1.21 12.73 -7.98
C LYS A 2 -0.97 11.32 -7.43
N VAL A 3 -0.60 11.23 -6.16
CA VAL A 3 -0.29 9.97 -5.47
C VAL A 3 -1.32 9.74 -4.38
N SER A 4 -1.99 8.60 -4.39
CA SER A 4 -2.85 8.17 -3.31
C SER A 4 -2.11 7.20 -2.39
N ILE A 5 -2.08 7.48 -1.08
CA ILE A 5 -1.43 6.61 -0.08
C ILE A 5 -2.54 5.90 0.72
N GLY A 6 -2.51 4.57 0.71
CA GLY A 6 -3.49 3.69 1.35
C GLY A 6 -3.38 3.62 2.88
N THR A 7 -3.24 4.76 3.55
CA THR A 7 -3.23 4.85 5.00
C THR A 7 -4.00 6.07 5.51
N ASN A 8 -4.76 5.89 6.59
CA ASN A 8 -5.38 6.99 7.33
C ASN A 8 -4.30 7.66 8.17
N VAL A 9 -3.78 8.79 7.69
CA VAL A 9 -2.79 9.58 8.43
C VAL A 9 -3.45 10.20 9.67
N LYS A 10 -2.76 10.11 10.80
CA LYS A 10 -3.18 10.67 12.09
C LYS A 10 -2.23 11.79 12.49
N ASP A 11 -2.78 12.85 13.05
CA ASP A 11 -1.98 13.92 13.62
C ASP A 11 -1.37 13.46 14.95
N GLY A 12 -0.05 13.62 15.10
CA GLY A 12 0.69 13.27 16.32
C GLY A 12 1.33 11.87 16.32
N PRO A 13 1.83 11.42 17.49
CA PRO A 13 2.58 10.16 17.61
C PRO A 13 1.66 8.94 17.46
N TRP A 14 1.78 8.24 16.33
CA TRP A 14 0.92 7.09 15.98
C TRP A 14 1.70 5.86 15.46
N GLY A 15 3.03 5.88 15.54
CA GLY A 15 3.90 4.76 15.16
C GLY A 15 4.53 4.85 13.76
N GLY A 16 5.36 3.87 13.42
CA GLY A 16 6.25 3.91 12.25
C GLY A 16 5.53 3.96 10.90
N GLY A 17 4.36 3.35 10.77
CA GLY A 17 3.54 3.41 9.55
C GLY A 17 3.02 4.84 9.27
N ASN A 18 2.55 5.53 10.31
CA ASN A 18 2.10 6.92 10.20
C ASN A 18 3.26 7.86 9.88
N LEU A 19 4.42 7.67 10.53
CA LEU A 19 5.62 8.47 10.27
C LEU A 19 6.13 8.27 8.83
N PHE A 20 6.07 7.05 8.30
CA PHE A 20 6.37 6.78 6.89
C PHE A 20 5.46 7.58 5.96
N ALA A 21 4.15 7.56 6.19
CA ALA A 21 3.18 8.27 5.37
C ALA A 21 3.40 9.78 5.39
N ILE A 22 3.60 10.37 6.58
CA ILE A 22 3.87 11.80 6.75
C ILE A 22 5.15 12.21 6.00
N ASN A 23 6.24 11.45 6.18
CA ASN A 23 7.51 11.77 5.55
C ASN A 23 7.45 11.65 4.02
N LEU A 24 6.77 10.61 3.50
CA LEU A 24 6.57 10.43 2.07
C LEU A 24 5.71 11.57 1.50
N THR A 25 4.62 11.93 2.17
CA THR A 25 3.76 13.05 1.77
C THR A 25 4.56 14.35 1.68
N ASN A 26 5.32 14.68 2.73
CA ASN A 26 6.13 15.89 2.77
C ASN A 26 7.16 15.92 1.63
N TYR A 27 7.83 14.78 1.38
CA TYR A 27 8.78 14.67 0.27
C TYR A 27 8.10 14.89 -1.09
N LEU A 28 6.96 14.25 -1.34
CA LEU A 28 6.23 14.36 -2.61
C LEU A 28 5.68 15.77 -2.84
N VAL A 29 5.10 16.39 -1.81
CA VAL A 29 4.61 17.77 -1.87
C VAL A 29 5.75 18.75 -2.16
N ASN A 30 6.91 18.58 -1.50
CA ASN A 30 8.11 19.39 -1.78
C ASN A 30 8.66 19.20 -3.21
N LYS A 31 8.26 18.14 -3.90
CA LYS A 31 8.55 17.89 -5.33
C LYS A 31 7.40 18.32 -6.26
N ASN A 32 6.48 19.15 -5.79
CA ASN A 32 5.30 19.63 -6.53
C ASN A 32 4.37 18.49 -6.99
N HIS A 33 4.24 17.44 -6.18
CA HIS A 33 3.23 16.39 -6.39
C HIS A 33 2.03 16.60 -5.46
N LYS A 34 0.86 16.16 -5.89
CA LYS A 34 -0.36 16.13 -5.07
C LYS A 34 -0.43 14.80 -4.34
N VAL A 35 -0.83 14.81 -3.08
CA VAL A 35 -1.00 13.60 -2.28
C VAL A 35 -2.42 13.55 -1.71
N VAL A 36 -3.07 12.40 -1.85
CA VAL A 36 -4.40 12.11 -1.30
C VAL A 36 -4.36 10.79 -0.51
N TYR A 37 -5.37 10.54 0.31
CA TYR A 37 -5.48 9.34 1.14
C TYR A 37 -6.80 8.58 0.89
N ASN A 38 -7.34 8.74 -0.32
CA ASN A 38 -8.57 8.11 -0.78
C ASN A 38 -8.49 7.88 -2.30
N LEU A 39 -9.55 7.33 -2.88
CA LEU A 39 -9.65 7.04 -4.32
C LEU A 39 -10.80 7.84 -4.98
N ASN A 40 -11.11 9.04 -4.46
CA ASN A 40 -12.25 9.83 -4.92
C ASN A 40 -11.95 10.67 -6.16
N ASP A 41 -10.67 10.89 -6.47
CA ASP A 41 -10.22 11.69 -7.61
C ASP A 41 -10.02 10.79 -8.83
N ASP A 42 -10.43 11.22 -10.02
CA ASP A 42 -10.40 10.44 -11.28
C ASP A 42 -9.04 10.47 -12.01
N ASP A 43 -8.09 11.26 -11.53
CA ASP A 43 -6.77 11.53 -12.13
C ASP A 43 -5.60 11.07 -11.23
N ILE A 44 -5.77 10.02 -10.43
CA ILE A 44 -4.68 9.48 -9.59
C ILE A 44 -3.66 8.77 -10.50
N ASP A 45 -2.40 9.22 -10.49
CA ASP A 45 -1.33 8.61 -11.28
C ASP A 45 -0.77 7.36 -10.61
N ILE A 46 -0.59 7.39 -9.29
CA ILE A 46 0.02 6.31 -8.50
C ILE A 46 -0.84 6.01 -7.27
N ILE A 47 -1.13 4.73 -7.05
CA ILE A 47 -1.80 4.23 -5.84
C ILE A 47 -0.80 3.39 -5.05
N LEU A 48 -0.49 3.81 -3.82
CA LEU A 48 0.37 3.08 -2.91
C LEU A 48 -0.46 2.31 -1.88
N LEU A 49 -0.60 1.00 -2.09
CA LEU A 49 -1.16 0.09 -1.10
C LEU A 49 -0.14 -0.11 0.03
N THR A 50 -0.45 0.35 1.24
CA THR A 50 0.41 0.19 2.43
C THR A 50 -0.21 -0.70 3.49
N GLU A 51 -1.49 -0.50 3.80
CA GLU A 51 -2.23 -1.33 4.74
C GLU A 51 -3.58 -1.71 4.11
N PRO A 52 -3.65 -2.85 3.39
CA PRO A 52 -4.84 -3.24 2.66
C PRO A 52 -5.91 -3.93 3.52
N ARG A 53 -5.62 -4.26 4.79
CA ARG A 53 -6.56 -4.97 5.67
C ARG A 53 -7.60 -3.99 6.20
N LYS A 54 -8.84 -4.11 5.73
CA LYS A 54 -9.98 -3.26 6.15
C LYS A 54 -10.21 -3.19 7.67
N THR A 55 -9.81 -4.24 8.41
CA THR A 55 -9.93 -4.28 9.87
C THR A 55 -8.87 -3.46 10.60
N SER A 56 -7.82 -3.00 9.90
CA SER A 56 -6.83 -2.09 10.46
C SER A 56 -7.38 -0.66 10.49
N GLU A 57 -7.24 0.02 11.62
CA GLU A 57 -7.63 1.44 11.75
C GLU A 57 -6.86 2.34 10.78
N SER A 58 -5.62 1.94 10.43
CA SER A 58 -4.81 2.69 9.48
C SER A 58 -5.18 2.42 8.03
N SER A 59 -6.04 1.46 7.70
CA SER A 59 -6.41 1.16 6.30
C SER A 59 -7.32 2.24 5.72
N ALA A 60 -6.86 2.93 4.68
CA ALA A 60 -7.70 3.91 3.95
C ALA A 60 -8.57 3.25 2.88
N PHE A 61 -8.03 2.25 2.17
CA PHE A 61 -8.71 1.50 1.13
C PHE A 61 -8.06 0.14 0.95
N THR A 62 -8.81 -0.80 0.39
CA THR A 62 -8.39 -2.18 0.14
C THR A 62 -8.00 -2.38 -1.32
N HIS A 63 -7.39 -3.53 -1.62
CA HIS A 63 -7.15 -3.96 -3.01
C HIS A 63 -8.43 -4.11 -3.85
N ILE A 64 -9.59 -4.36 -3.23
CA ILE A 64 -10.88 -4.41 -3.92
C ILE A 64 -11.28 -3.01 -4.40
N ASP A 65 -11.10 -2.01 -3.54
CA ASP A 65 -11.37 -0.61 -3.87
C ASP A 65 -10.45 -0.14 -5.00
N VAL A 66 -9.16 -0.52 -4.95
CA VAL A 66 -8.20 -0.25 -6.03
C VAL A 66 -8.61 -0.92 -7.35
N ASN A 67 -8.99 -2.20 -7.32
CA ASN A 67 -9.44 -2.90 -8.52
C ASN A 67 -10.68 -2.24 -9.14
N ASN A 68 -11.62 -1.78 -8.30
CA ASN A 68 -12.80 -1.04 -8.76
C ASN A 68 -12.41 0.31 -9.37
N TYR A 69 -11.51 1.06 -8.72
CA TYR A 69 -11.00 2.33 -9.22
C TYR A 69 -10.34 2.16 -10.60
N LEU A 70 -9.45 1.16 -10.75
CA LEU A 70 -8.83 0.86 -12.04
C LEU A 70 -9.86 0.49 -13.13
N LYS A 71 -10.93 -0.21 -12.74
CA LYS A 71 -11.93 -0.69 -13.68
C LYS A 71 -12.90 0.41 -14.13
N TYR A 72 -13.30 1.30 -13.23
CA TYR A 72 -14.42 2.21 -13.45
C TYR A 72 -14.02 3.68 -13.51
N GLU A 73 -12.90 4.07 -12.90
CA GLU A 73 -12.46 5.48 -12.83
C GLU A 73 -11.22 5.73 -13.69
N ASN A 74 -10.10 5.07 -13.40
CA ASN A 74 -8.84 5.31 -14.10
C ASN A 74 -7.97 4.05 -14.22
N LYS A 75 -8.04 3.41 -15.39
CA LYS A 75 -7.25 2.20 -15.71
C LYS A 75 -5.76 2.44 -15.89
N ASN A 76 -5.31 3.69 -15.97
CA ASN A 76 -3.91 4.03 -16.25
C ASN A 76 -3.09 4.24 -14.98
N SER A 77 -3.74 4.24 -13.80
CA SER A 77 -3.05 4.41 -12.53
C SER A 77 -2.11 3.22 -12.26
N ILE A 78 -0.90 3.54 -11.81
CA ILE A 78 0.09 2.53 -11.43
C ILE A 78 -0.15 2.14 -9.97
N VAL A 79 -0.29 0.85 -9.70
CA VAL A 79 -0.46 0.32 -8.34
C VAL A 79 0.86 -0.22 -7.81
N ILE A 80 1.29 0.33 -6.66
CA ILE A 80 2.47 -0.13 -5.93
C ILE A 80 2.01 -0.73 -4.60
N HIS A 81 2.39 -1.97 -4.32
CA HIS A 81 2.17 -2.58 -3.01
C HIS A 81 3.44 -2.50 -2.17
N ARG A 82 3.39 -1.72 -1.08
CA ARG A 82 4.43 -1.71 -0.06
C ARG A 82 4.15 -2.81 0.95
N ILE A 83 4.99 -3.84 0.96
CA ILE A 83 4.91 -4.92 1.94
C ILE A 83 5.83 -4.58 3.13
N ASN A 84 5.22 -4.41 4.30
CA ASN A 84 5.92 -4.01 5.54
C ASN A 84 5.44 -4.77 6.79
N GLU A 85 4.71 -5.86 6.60
CA GLU A 85 4.16 -6.70 7.68
C GLU A 85 4.38 -8.17 7.32
N CYS A 86 4.52 -9.01 8.33
CA CYS A 86 4.56 -10.46 8.15
C CYS A 86 4.07 -11.23 9.39
N ASP A 87 3.75 -12.49 9.19
CA ASP A 87 3.38 -13.43 10.25
C ASP A 87 4.56 -13.76 11.17
N GLU A 88 5.78 -13.90 10.65
CA GLU A 88 6.98 -14.39 11.36
C GLU A 88 7.48 -13.49 12.49
N ARG A 89 6.93 -12.27 12.61
CA ARG A 89 7.21 -11.33 13.69
C ARG A 89 6.09 -11.25 14.73
N LYS A 90 5.01 -12.00 14.53
CA LYS A 90 3.77 -11.95 15.32
C LYS A 90 3.26 -13.37 15.54
N ASN A 91 2.27 -13.52 16.41
CA ASN A 91 1.59 -14.80 16.61
C ASN A 91 0.36 -14.86 15.69
N THR A 92 0.58 -14.68 14.38
CA THR A 92 -0.47 -14.69 13.35
C THR A 92 -0.09 -15.67 12.24
N ASP A 93 -1.08 -16.28 11.59
CA ASP A 93 -0.83 -17.38 10.62
C ASP A 93 -1.36 -17.10 9.20
N ASN A 94 -1.91 -15.90 8.95
CA ASN A 94 -2.68 -15.63 7.72
C ASN A 94 -2.37 -14.29 7.05
N VAL A 95 -1.51 -13.45 7.63
CA VAL A 95 -1.21 -12.13 7.09
C VAL A 95 -0.43 -12.26 5.78
N ASN A 96 0.55 -13.17 5.70
CA ASN A 96 1.36 -13.32 4.50
C ASN A 96 0.52 -13.80 3.32
N LYS A 97 -0.31 -14.83 3.52
CA LYS A 97 -1.23 -15.34 2.50
C LYS A 97 -2.17 -14.24 2.00
N TYR A 98 -2.70 -13.41 2.91
CA TYR A 98 -3.53 -12.28 2.55
C TYR A 98 -2.76 -11.25 1.71
N LEU A 99 -1.56 -10.84 2.14
CA LEU A 99 -0.74 -9.86 1.43
C LEU A 99 -0.27 -10.36 0.06
N ILE A 100 0.01 -11.66 -0.09
CA ILE A 100 0.28 -12.30 -1.39
C ILE A 100 -0.95 -12.20 -2.30
N SER A 101 -2.15 -12.44 -1.76
CA SER A 101 -3.39 -12.32 -2.54
C SER A 101 -3.67 -10.87 -2.98
N VAL A 102 -3.42 -9.90 -2.11
CA VAL A 102 -3.52 -8.45 -2.40
C VAL A 102 -2.54 -8.05 -3.50
N ASN A 103 -1.33 -8.58 -3.47
CA ASN A 103 -0.28 -8.19 -4.40
C ASN A 103 -0.60 -8.50 -5.87
N LYS A 104 -1.56 -9.39 -6.14
CA LYS A 104 -2.07 -9.65 -7.49
C LYS A 104 -2.68 -8.42 -8.16
N SER A 105 -3.10 -7.42 -7.37
CA SER A 105 -3.61 -6.14 -7.82
C SER A 105 -2.52 -5.09 -8.09
N ALA A 106 -1.25 -5.40 -7.87
CA ALA A 106 -0.15 -4.44 -7.96
C ALA A 106 0.72 -4.66 -9.20
N ASP A 107 1.10 -3.56 -9.85
CA ASP A 107 2.09 -3.55 -10.93
C ASP A 107 3.50 -3.72 -10.39
N PHE A 108 3.77 -3.10 -9.23
CA PHE A 108 5.07 -3.12 -8.57
C PHE A 108 4.95 -3.46 -7.09
N THR A 109 6.02 -4.04 -6.53
CA THR A 109 6.11 -4.34 -5.10
C THR A 109 7.36 -3.71 -4.52
N VAL A 110 7.21 -3.06 -3.36
CA VAL A 110 8.32 -2.50 -2.58
C VAL A 110 8.33 -3.17 -1.22
N PHE A 111 9.49 -3.71 -0.83
CA PHE A 111 9.70 -4.28 0.49
C PHE A 111 10.52 -3.34 1.36
N VAL A 112 10.21 -3.31 2.65
CA VAL A 112 11.00 -2.55 3.63
C VAL A 112 12.36 -3.20 3.94
N SER A 113 12.60 -4.43 3.47
CA SER A 113 13.90 -5.11 3.62
C SER A 113 14.03 -6.28 2.64
N THR A 114 15.28 -6.64 2.31
CA THR A 114 15.60 -7.84 1.52
C THR A 114 15.15 -9.13 2.20
N TRP A 115 15.21 -9.19 3.54
CA TRP A 115 14.75 -10.35 4.30
C TRP A 115 13.26 -10.61 4.07
N LEU A 116 12.43 -9.56 4.18
CA LEU A 116 10.98 -9.66 3.95
C LEU A 116 10.66 -10.01 2.49
N MET A 117 11.43 -9.46 1.54
CA MET A 117 11.31 -9.80 0.13
C MET A 117 11.54 -11.31 -0.10
N ASN A 118 12.64 -11.86 0.43
CA ASN A 118 12.96 -13.27 0.27
C ASN A 118 11.88 -14.16 0.91
N LEU A 119 11.43 -13.80 2.11
CA LEU A 119 10.35 -14.50 2.81
C LEU A 119 9.08 -14.63 1.96
N PHE A 120 8.60 -13.53 1.38
CA PHE A 120 7.41 -13.53 0.53
C PHE A 120 7.63 -14.24 -0.80
N ASN A 121 8.84 -14.16 -1.37
CA ASN A 121 9.20 -14.90 -2.58
C ASN A 121 9.17 -16.41 -2.36
N ASP A 122 9.72 -16.88 -1.24
CA ASP A 122 9.72 -18.30 -0.86
C ASP A 122 8.27 -18.82 -0.68
N GLN A 123 7.39 -17.96 -0.16
CA GLN A 123 5.95 -18.22 0.01
C GLN A 123 5.12 -18.04 -1.28
N GLY A 124 5.75 -17.67 -2.40
CA GLY A 124 5.15 -17.71 -3.73
C GLY A 124 4.68 -16.38 -4.30
N LEU A 125 5.12 -15.23 -3.79
CA LEU A 125 4.76 -13.92 -4.35
C LEU A 125 5.19 -13.76 -5.83
N THR A 126 6.38 -14.27 -6.18
CA THR A 126 6.95 -14.16 -7.53
C THR A 126 6.66 -15.36 -8.45
N LYS A 127 5.98 -16.39 -7.94
CA LYS A 127 5.55 -17.54 -8.75
C LYS A 127 4.28 -17.14 -9.51
N LYS A 128 4.44 -16.54 -10.70
CA LYS A 128 3.34 -16.28 -11.63
C LYS A 128 3.05 -17.50 -12.48
#